data_AF-A0A7R9WN67-F1
#
_entry.id   AF-A0A7R9WN67-F1
#
_cell.length_a   1.000
_cell.length_b   1.000
_cell.length_c   1.000
_cell.angle_alpha   90.00
_cell.angle_beta   90.00
_cell.angle_gamma   90.00
#
_symmetry.space_group_name_H-M   'P 1'
#
loop_
_entity.id
_entity.type
_entity.pdbx_description
1 polymer ?
#
loop_
_entity_poly.entity_id
_entity_poly.type
_entity_poly.pdbx_seq_one_letter_code
_entity_poly.pdbx_strand_id
1 'polypeptide(L)'
;TDATMGPTTWIPRTHNVESHRLFYEVDKDPTAATDDDSAVSTKDKLLQSKKAVLGTLPKGACVIFDPRVLHCAGANNCKDPDATRAMFYFSFKNPRVDNPGCPSCSGYGLVNADIPMEALCEELQARVTGQGISPRLDMISASP
;
A
#
# COMPACT_ATOMS: atom_id res chain seq x y z
N THR A 1 -16.53 -4.40 -11.01
CA THR A 1 -15.42 -3.64 -10.42
C THR A 1 -15.11 -2.46 -11.32
N ASP A 2 -14.97 -1.28 -10.76
CA ASP A 2 -14.68 -0.07 -11.54
C ASP A 2 -13.16 0.19 -11.57
N ALA A 3 -12.58 0.17 -12.76
CA ALA A 3 -11.15 0.41 -12.96
C ALA A 3 -10.76 1.89 -12.81
N THR A 4 -11.73 2.81 -12.79
CA THR A 4 -11.51 4.24 -12.59
C THR A 4 -11.36 4.61 -11.11
N MET A 5 -11.75 3.72 -10.19
CA MET A 5 -11.66 3.92 -8.74
C MET A 5 -10.24 3.76 -8.16
N GLY A 6 -9.20 3.90 -8.99
CA GLY A 6 -7.79 3.80 -8.58
C GLY A 6 -7.34 2.41 -8.11
N PRO A 7 -7.69 1.30 -8.78
CA PRO A 7 -7.27 -0.05 -8.36
C PRO A 7 -5.75 -0.17 -8.21
N THR A 8 -5.31 -1.13 -7.40
CA THR A 8 -3.88 -1.37 -7.17
C THR A 8 -3.27 -2.09 -8.37
N THR A 9 -2.17 -1.56 -8.90
CA THR A 9 -1.32 -2.23 -9.87
C THR A 9 -0.21 -2.97 -9.14
N TRP A 10 -0.02 -4.23 -9.48
CA TRP A 10 0.96 -5.13 -8.88
C TRP A 10 2.04 -5.47 -9.88
N ILE A 11 3.26 -5.67 -9.42
CA ILE A 11 4.34 -6.24 -10.22
C ILE A 11 4.66 -7.61 -9.63
N PRO A 12 4.08 -8.71 -10.15
CA PRO A 12 4.24 -10.03 -9.56
C PRO A 12 5.70 -10.48 -9.50
N ARG A 13 6.03 -11.30 -8.49
CA ARG A 13 7.37 -11.86 -8.27
C ARG A 13 8.47 -10.82 -8.00
N THR A 14 8.12 -9.70 -7.37
CA THR A 14 9.08 -8.66 -6.94
C THR A 14 9.33 -8.63 -5.43
N HIS A 15 8.79 -9.59 -4.67
CA HIS A 15 8.98 -9.72 -3.22
C HIS A 15 10.38 -10.23 -2.81
N ASN A 16 11.35 -10.22 -3.73
CA ASN A 16 12.71 -10.73 -3.53
C ASN A 16 13.72 -9.59 -3.41
N VAL A 17 14.86 -9.90 -2.78
CA VAL A 17 15.94 -8.93 -2.51
C VAL A 17 16.50 -8.34 -3.81
N GLU A 18 16.63 -9.14 -4.87
CA GLU A 18 17.15 -8.68 -6.17
C GLU A 18 16.29 -7.56 -6.77
N SER A 19 14.97 -7.74 -6.77
CA SER A 19 14.03 -6.72 -7.28
C SER A 19 14.10 -5.44 -6.45
N HIS A 20 14.22 -5.55 -5.13
CA HIS A 20 14.36 -4.40 -4.24
C HIS A 20 15.69 -3.69 -4.42
N ARG A 21 16.76 -4.46 -4.64
CA ARG A 21 18.07 -3.94 -4.96
C ARG A 21 18.01 -3.10 -6.23
N LEU A 22 17.47 -3.64 -7.32
CA LEU A 22 17.32 -2.92 -8.58
C LEU A 22 16.37 -1.71 -8.50
N PHE A 23 15.38 -1.74 -7.61
CA PHE A 23 14.40 -0.66 -7.46
C PHE A 23 14.88 0.49 -6.56
N TYR A 24 15.65 0.20 -5.50
CA TYR A 24 16.09 1.17 -4.49
C TYR A 24 17.58 1.52 -4.57
N GLU A 25 18.43 0.71 -5.21
CA GLU A 25 19.78 1.16 -5.56
C GLU A 25 19.68 2.14 -6.72
N VAL A 26 19.49 3.41 -6.35
CA VAL A 26 19.86 4.55 -7.20
C VAL A 26 21.31 4.35 -7.60
N ASP A 27 21.65 4.58 -8.87
CA ASP A 27 23.02 4.61 -9.36
C ASP A 27 23.88 5.46 -8.40
N LYS A 28 24.60 4.80 -7.47
CA LYS A 28 25.35 5.41 -6.37
C LYS A 28 26.66 6.04 -6.84
N ASP A 29 26.78 6.33 -8.13
CA ASP A 29 27.91 7.06 -8.68
C ASP A 29 27.48 8.48 -9.04
N PRO A 30 27.56 9.44 -8.10
CA PRO A 30 27.34 10.86 -8.39
C PRO A 30 28.41 11.45 -9.33
N THR A 31 29.42 10.68 -9.75
CA THR A 31 30.40 11.09 -10.76
C THR A 31 30.09 10.55 -12.15
N ALA A 32 29.13 9.63 -12.28
CA ALA A 32 28.57 9.20 -13.56
C ALA A 32 27.47 10.17 -14.03
N ALA A 33 27.76 11.47 -14.02
CA ALA A 33 27.04 12.42 -14.84
C ALA A 33 27.48 12.19 -16.29
N THR A 34 26.95 11.15 -16.93
CA THR A 34 26.89 11.15 -18.38
C THR A 34 25.81 12.14 -18.76
N ASP A 35 26.17 13.22 -19.45
CA ASP A 35 25.31 14.25 -20.07
C ASP A 35 24.31 13.69 -21.12
N ASP A 36 23.94 12.42 -20.99
CA ASP A 36 23.04 11.71 -21.87
C ASP A 36 21.68 11.56 -21.16
N ASP A 37 20.80 12.52 -21.43
CA ASP A 37 19.38 12.57 -21.02
C ASP A 37 18.58 11.31 -21.47
N SER A 38 19.21 10.35 -22.15
CA SER A 38 18.64 9.10 -22.64
C SER A 38 18.93 7.86 -21.76
N ALA A 39 19.73 7.99 -20.69
CA ALA A 39 20.09 6.86 -19.85
C ALA A 39 18.90 6.41 -18.95
N VAL A 40 18.17 5.39 -19.40
CA VAL A 40 17.09 4.74 -18.64
C VAL A 40 17.64 4.18 -17.31
N SER A 41 17.06 4.62 -16.19
CA SER A 41 17.48 4.20 -14.84
C SER A 41 17.32 2.68 -14.64
N THR A 42 18.12 2.10 -13.75
CA THR A 42 18.00 0.68 -13.33
C THR A 42 16.58 0.34 -12.84
N LYS A 43 15.96 1.27 -12.11
CA LYS A 43 14.56 1.20 -11.70
C LYS A 43 13.61 1.12 -12.89
N ASP A 44 13.74 2.01 -13.87
CA ASP A 44 12.84 2.04 -15.03
C ASP A 44 13.01 0.80 -15.90
N LYS A 45 14.24 0.30 -16.06
CA LYS A 45 14.53 -0.98 -16.73
C LYS A 45 13.82 -2.13 -16.03
N LEU A 46 13.88 -2.21 -14.69
CA LEU A 46 13.14 -3.21 -13.93
C LEU A 46 11.63 -3.10 -14.18
N LEU A 47 11.06 -1.90 -14.08
CA LEU A 47 9.63 -1.67 -14.27
C LEU A 47 9.16 -2.04 -15.69
N GLN A 48 9.94 -1.72 -16.72
CA GLN A 48 9.65 -2.08 -18.10
C GLN A 48 9.79 -3.59 -18.37
N SER A 49 10.72 -4.27 -17.68
CA SER A 49 10.97 -5.71 -17.86
C SER A 49 9.89 -6.62 -17.28
N LYS A 50 9.04 -6.13 -16.39
CA LYS A 50 8.05 -6.92 -15.66
C LYS A 50 6.63 -6.56 -16.10
N LYS A 51 5.79 -7.58 -16.23
CA LYS A 51 4.36 -7.39 -16.47
C LYS A 51 3.71 -6.76 -15.23
N ALA A 52 3.19 -5.55 -15.39
CA ALA A 52 2.26 -4.94 -14.43
C ALA A 52 0.87 -5.59 -14.56
N VAL A 53 0.24 -5.90 -13.42
CA VAL A 53 -1.08 -6.55 -13.35
C VAL A 53 -2.03 -5.68 -12.54
N LEU A 54 -3.15 -5.30 -13.14
CA LEU A 54 -4.18 -4.52 -12.47
C LEU A 54 -5.03 -5.42 -11.55
N GLY A 55 -5.03 -5.13 -10.24
CA GLY A 55 -5.82 -5.83 -9.24
C GLY A 55 -7.16 -5.16 -9.01
N THR A 56 -8.20 -5.58 -9.74
CA THR A 56 -9.57 -5.13 -9.44
C THR A 56 -10.22 -6.10 -8.45
N LEU A 57 -10.81 -5.56 -7.38
CA LEU A 57 -11.44 -6.34 -6.31
C LEU A 57 -12.90 -5.94 -6.15
N PRO A 58 -13.86 -6.88 -6.20
CA PRO A 58 -15.25 -6.57 -5.86
C PRO A 58 -15.36 -6.22 -4.37
N LYS A 59 -16.42 -5.51 -4.00
CA LYS A 59 -16.69 -5.16 -2.60
C LYS A 59 -16.76 -6.43 -1.76
N GLY A 60 -16.06 -6.43 -0.62
CA GLY A 60 -15.98 -7.58 0.29
C GLY A 60 -14.90 -8.61 -0.06
N ALA A 61 -14.25 -8.51 -1.22
CA ALA A 61 -13.07 -9.31 -1.52
C ALA A 61 -11.80 -8.70 -0.90
N CYS A 62 -10.83 -9.56 -0.63
CA CYS A 62 -9.51 -9.16 -0.16
C CYS A 62 -8.41 -9.69 -1.09
N VAL A 63 -7.24 -9.07 -1.00
CA VAL A 63 -6.00 -9.56 -1.59
C VAL A 63 -5.00 -9.79 -0.48
N ILE A 64 -4.31 -10.93 -0.55
CA ILE A 64 -3.22 -11.27 0.36
C ILE A 64 -1.94 -11.23 -0.46
N PHE A 65 -0.95 -10.48 0.00
CA PHE A 65 0.32 -10.34 -0.69
C PHE A 65 1.48 -10.20 0.30
N ASP A 66 2.69 -10.53 -0.16
CA ASP A 66 3.91 -10.27 0.60
C ASP A 66 4.20 -8.76 0.59
N PRO A 67 4.48 -8.12 1.75
CA PRO A 67 4.66 -6.67 1.84
C PRO A 67 5.78 -6.13 0.95
N ARG A 68 6.71 -6.99 0.50
CA ARG A 68 7.79 -6.63 -0.42
C ARG A 68 7.35 -6.63 -1.89
N VAL A 69 6.15 -7.06 -2.26
CA VAL A 69 5.71 -6.94 -3.66
C VAL A 69 5.65 -5.46 -4.04
N LEU A 70 6.31 -5.07 -5.14
CA LEU A 70 6.19 -3.74 -5.69
C LEU A 70 4.77 -3.54 -6.24
N HIS A 71 4.10 -2.49 -5.77
CA HIS A 71 2.74 -2.16 -6.15
C HIS A 71 2.48 -0.67 -5.96
N CYS A 72 1.46 -0.15 -6.64
CA CYS A 72 0.98 1.21 -6.45
C CYS A 72 -0.52 1.30 -6.67
N ALA A 73 -1.20 2.14 -5.91
CA ALA A 73 -2.58 2.50 -6.20
C ALA A 73 -2.62 3.49 -7.38
N GLY A 74 -3.57 3.31 -8.29
CA GLY A 74 -3.88 4.32 -9.30
C GLY A 74 -4.66 5.49 -8.70
N ALA A 75 -4.74 6.60 -9.44
CA ALA A 75 -5.61 7.71 -9.10
C ALA A 75 -7.09 7.30 -9.20
N ASN A 76 -7.93 7.81 -8.30
CA ASN A 76 -9.38 7.71 -8.43
C ASN A 76 -9.86 8.77 -9.43
N ASN A 77 -10.11 8.33 -10.67
CA ASN A 77 -10.60 9.13 -11.78
C ASN A 77 -12.07 8.81 -12.09
N CYS A 78 -12.82 8.27 -11.13
CA CYS A 78 -14.25 8.04 -11.31
C CYS A 78 -14.96 9.37 -11.62
N LYS A 79 -15.89 9.34 -12.57
CA LYS A 79 -16.64 10.54 -12.96
C LYS A 79 -17.66 10.98 -11.92
N ASP A 80 -18.08 10.05 -11.07
CA ASP A 80 -18.95 10.33 -9.94
C ASP A 80 -18.12 11.01 -8.84
N PRO A 81 -18.35 12.30 -8.54
CA PRO A 81 -17.57 13.03 -7.54
C PRO A 81 -17.76 12.50 -6.12
N ASP A 82 -18.84 11.75 -5.86
CA ASP A 82 -19.14 11.17 -4.55
C ASP A 82 -18.58 9.73 -4.40
N ALA A 83 -18.04 9.16 -5.49
CA ALA A 83 -17.50 7.81 -5.48
C ALA A 83 -16.13 7.76 -4.78
N THR A 84 -16.13 7.23 -3.56
CA THR A 84 -14.93 7.04 -2.74
C THR A 84 -14.47 5.59 -2.70
N ARG A 85 -13.16 5.38 -2.59
CA ARG A 85 -12.56 4.06 -2.39
C ARG A 85 -11.93 3.98 -1.00
N ALA A 86 -12.56 3.19 -0.13
CA ALA A 86 -12.00 2.82 1.16
C ALA A 86 -11.38 1.41 1.10
N MET A 87 -10.23 1.22 1.76
CA MET A 87 -9.57 -0.06 1.90
C MET A 87 -9.18 -0.29 3.36
N PHE A 88 -9.40 -1.50 3.85
CA PHE A 88 -8.85 -1.95 5.13
C PHE A 88 -7.55 -2.72 4.87
N TYR A 89 -6.48 -2.31 5.53
CA TYR A 89 -5.17 -2.93 5.40
C TYR A 89 -4.79 -3.62 6.71
N PHE A 90 -4.54 -4.93 6.63
CA PHE A 90 -4.13 -5.74 7.77
C PHE A 90 -2.78 -6.38 7.46
N SER A 91 -1.83 -6.19 8.36
CA SER A 91 -0.49 -6.79 8.27
C SER A 91 -0.34 -7.89 9.31
N PHE A 92 0.06 -9.08 8.86
CA PHE A 92 0.39 -10.20 9.73
C PHE A 92 1.90 -10.39 9.76
N LYS A 93 2.49 -10.50 10.95
CA LYS A 93 3.93 -10.78 11.11
C LYS A 93 4.16 -12.04 11.93
N ASN A 94 5.30 -12.68 11.69
CA ASN A 94 5.78 -13.74 12.56
C ASN A 94 6.17 -13.13 13.92
N PRO A 95 5.58 -13.56 15.05
CA PRO A 95 5.88 -13.00 16.37
C PRO A 95 7.31 -13.27 16.83
N ARG A 96 8.04 -14.18 16.19
CA ARG A 96 9.44 -14.49 16.48
C ARG A 96 10.44 -13.59 15.74
N VAL A 97 9.95 -12.67 14.91
CA VAL A 97 10.78 -11.72 14.16
C VAL A 97 10.53 -10.32 14.70
N ASP A 98 11.52 -9.78 15.42
CA ASP A 98 11.40 -8.48 16.10
C ASP A 98 11.13 -7.33 15.12
N ASN A 99 11.88 -7.27 14.02
CA ASN A 99 11.81 -6.16 13.07
C ASN A 99 12.02 -6.65 11.62
N PRO A 100 10.95 -7.03 10.90
CA PRO A 100 11.07 -7.51 9.52
C PRO A 100 11.37 -6.39 8.50
N GLY A 101 11.51 -5.12 8.91
CA GLY A 101 11.49 -3.98 7.99
C GLY A 101 10.06 -3.60 7.57
N CYS A 102 9.92 -2.41 6.95
CA CYS A 102 8.69 -1.62 6.88
C CYS A 102 7.40 -2.41 6.51
N PRO A 103 6.39 -2.49 7.39
CA PRO A 103 5.08 -3.08 7.08
C PRO A 103 4.12 -2.13 6.33
N SER A 104 4.63 -0.99 5.82
CA SER A 104 3.97 0.21 5.25
C SER A 104 3.83 1.45 6.17
N CYS A 105 4.77 1.66 7.09
CA CYS A 105 5.01 2.84 7.98
C CYS A 105 4.86 2.50 9.46
N SER A 106 5.98 2.44 10.18
CA SER A 106 6.07 2.48 11.65
C SER A 106 5.61 3.83 12.26
N GLY A 107 4.76 4.59 11.56
CA GLY A 107 4.44 5.99 11.88
C GLY A 107 3.10 6.22 12.60
N TYR A 108 2.16 5.27 12.56
CA TYR A 108 0.84 5.45 13.20
C TYR A 108 0.67 4.62 14.47
N GLY A 109 1.71 4.61 15.31
CA GLY A 109 1.57 4.10 16.68
C GLY A 109 1.09 2.65 16.80
N LEU A 110 1.08 1.84 15.74
CA LEU A 110 0.58 0.45 15.79
C LEU A 110 1.41 -0.45 16.72
N VAL A 111 2.69 -0.12 16.94
CA VAL A 111 3.54 -0.76 17.97
C VAL A 111 3.07 -0.42 19.38
N ASN A 112 2.44 0.73 19.57
CA ASN A 112 1.90 1.23 20.84
C ASN A 112 0.37 1.18 20.89
N ALA A 113 -0.28 0.66 19.85
CA ALA A 113 -1.72 0.60 19.78
C ALA A 113 -2.14 -0.62 20.58
N ASP A 114 -2.42 -0.39 21.87
CA ASP A 114 -3.05 -1.35 22.78
C ASP A 114 -4.51 -1.60 22.38
N ILE A 115 -4.76 -1.84 21.09
CA ILE A 115 -6.10 -2.03 20.54
C ILE A 115 -6.19 -3.47 20.05
N PRO A 116 -6.90 -4.35 20.78
CA PRO A 116 -7.20 -5.67 20.30
C PRO A 116 -8.09 -5.58 19.05
N MET A 117 -7.90 -6.50 18.11
CA MET A 117 -8.68 -6.57 16.86
C MET A 117 -10.19 -6.57 17.10
N GLU A 118 -10.65 -7.21 18.18
CA GLU A 118 -12.05 -7.26 18.59
C GLU A 118 -12.64 -5.86 18.83
N ALA A 119 -11.93 -5.00 19.55
CA ALA A 119 -12.37 -3.62 19.79
C ALA A 119 -12.45 -2.80 18.49
N LEU A 120 -11.56 -3.05 17.53
CA LEU A 120 -11.64 -2.42 16.20
C LEU A 120 -12.86 -2.92 15.42
N CYS A 121 -13.14 -4.22 15.46
CA CYS A 121 -14.31 -4.81 14.82
C CYS A 121 -15.62 -4.26 15.40
N GLU A 122 -15.72 -4.13 16.72
CA GLU A 122 -16.88 -3.55 17.42
C GLU A 122 -17.13 -2.10 17.01
N GLU A 123 -16.08 -1.27 16.95
CA GLU A 123 -16.20 0.13 16.51
C GLU A 123 -16.67 0.24 15.05
N LEU A 124 -16.11 -0.58 14.16
CA LEU A 124 -16.53 -0.60 12.75
C LEU A 124 -17.98 -1.03 12.61
N GLN A 125 -18.41 -2.01 13.39
CA GLN A 125 -19.78 -2.50 13.37
C GLN A 125 -20.76 -1.47 13.93
N ALA A 126 -20.42 -0.79 15.03
CA ALA A 126 -21.22 0.29 15.62
C ALA A 126 -21.42 1.47 14.64
N ARG A 127 -20.42 1.78 13.81
CA ARG A 127 -20.53 2.81 12.77
C ARG A 127 -21.45 2.38 11.63
N VAL A 128 -21.36 1.11 11.20
CA VAL A 128 -22.24 0.56 10.16
C VAL A 128 -23.71 0.54 10.63
N THR A 129 -23.97 0.33 11.92
CA THR A 129 -25.32 0.30 12.48
C THR A 129 -25.84 1.67 12.92
N GLY A 130 -25.03 2.74 12.80
CA GLY A 130 -25.41 4.11 13.21
C GLY A 130 -25.54 4.29 14.73
N GLN A 131 -24.94 3.39 15.53
CA GLN A 131 -25.11 3.33 16.98
C GLN A 131 -23.92 3.92 17.78
N GLY A 132 -22.85 4.38 17.12
CA GLY A 132 -21.65 4.80 17.83
C GLY A 132 -20.95 6.02 17.23
N ILE A 133 -20.48 6.89 18.11
CA ILE A 133 -19.39 7.84 17.85
C ILE A 133 -18.11 6.99 17.85
N SER A 134 -17.33 6.99 16.77
CA SER A 134 -16.00 6.38 16.77
C SER A 134 -14.98 7.51 16.91
N PRO A 135 -14.66 7.94 18.15
CA PRO A 135 -13.72 9.04 18.37
C PRO A 135 -12.37 8.81 17.68
N ARG A 136 -12.00 7.55 17.41
CA ARG A 136 -10.77 7.17 16.71
C ARG A 136 -10.87 7.33 15.19
N LEU A 137 -11.96 6.88 14.58
CA LEU A 137 -12.17 7.12 13.14
C LEU A 137 -12.46 8.60 12.85
N ASP A 138 -13.07 9.30 13.80
CA ASP A 138 -13.32 10.75 13.72
C ASP A 138 -11.99 11.53 13.75
N MET A 139 -11.01 11.10 14.54
CA MET A 139 -9.63 11.64 14.50
C MET A 139 -8.91 11.39 13.17
N ILE A 140 -9.17 10.25 12.52
CA ILE A 140 -8.61 9.95 11.19
C ILE A 140 -9.25 10.87 10.13
N SER A 141 -10.56 11.11 10.21
CA SER A 141 -11.25 12.02 9.29
C SER A 141 -11.02 13.52 9.56
N ALA A 142 -10.50 13.87 10.73
CA ALA A 142 -10.21 15.24 11.14
C ALA A 142 -8.76 15.69 10.85
N SER A 143 -7.94 14.85 10.23
CA SER A 143 -6.61 15.25 9.77
C SER A 143 -6.73 16.06 8.46
N PRO A 144 -6.06 17.22 8.35
CA PRO A 144 -6.18 18.14 7.21
C PRO A 144 -5.72 17.54 5.87
#